data_AF-L9YDI5-F1
#
_entry.id   AF-L9YDI5-F1
#
_cell.length_a   1.000
_cell.length_b   1.000
_cell.length_c   1.000
_cell.angle_alpha   90.00
_cell.angle_beta   90.00
_cell.angle_gamma   90.00
#
_symmetry.space_group_name_H-M   'P 1'
#
loop_
_entity.id
_entity.type
_entity.pdbx_description
1 polymer ?
#
loop_
_entity_poly.entity_id
_entity_poly.type
_entity_poly.pdbx_seq_one_letter_code
_entity_poly.pdbx_strand_id
1 'polypeptide(L)'
;MSKRNSNADRFHKQAIASDLKEPVEEARNLAEKLGLEPYPVKYWIIDYDEMNELIAYGGFQSRYPHWRWGMQYDKQRKQGQYGGGKAFEIVNNDNPAHAFLQES
;
A
#
# COMPACT_ATOMS: atom_id res chain seq x y z
N MET A 1 -18.70 0.18 -4.23
CA MET A 1 -18.35 -0.67 -5.38
C MET A 1 -18.31 0.18 -6.64
N SER A 2 -17.28 1.01 -6.79
CA SER A 2 -17.01 1.74 -8.03
C SER A 2 -16.13 0.85 -8.88
N LYS A 3 -16.73 0.09 -9.81
CA LYS A 3 -15.97 -0.63 -10.83
C LYS A 3 -15.44 0.38 -11.85
N ARG A 4 -14.23 0.90 -11.63
CA ARG A 4 -13.44 1.60 -12.65
C ARG A 4 -12.26 0.76 -13.14
N ASN A 5 -12.50 -0.52 -13.45
CA ASN A 5 -11.55 -1.33 -14.21
C ASN A 5 -11.62 -0.96 -15.69
N SER A 6 -11.00 0.16 -16.06
CA SER A 6 -10.75 0.52 -17.45
C SER A 6 -9.30 0.18 -17.81
N ASN A 7 -9.03 -0.23 -19.05
CA ASN A 7 -7.65 -0.47 -19.49
C ASN A 7 -6.77 0.78 -19.29
N ALA A 8 -7.35 1.98 -19.36
CA ALA A 8 -6.65 3.24 -19.14
C ALA A 8 -6.08 3.38 -17.72
N ASP A 9 -6.82 2.94 -16.70
CA ASP A 9 -6.36 2.93 -15.30
C ASP A 9 -5.10 2.06 -15.13
N ARG A 10 -5.13 0.86 -15.70
CA ARG A 10 -3.99 -0.06 -15.69
C ARG A 10 -2.77 0.54 -16.40
N PHE A 11 -2.97 1.18 -17.54
CA PHE A 11 -1.87 1.83 -18.28
C PHE A 11 -1.29 3.03 -17.51
N HIS A 12 -2.14 3.79 -16.80
CA HIS A 12 -1.70 4.89 -15.95
C HIS A 12 -0.84 4.40 -14.78
N LYS A 13 -1.33 3.42 -14.03
CA LYS A 13 -0.58 2.78 -12.93
C LYS A 13 0.75 2.19 -13.42
N GLN A 14 0.76 1.60 -14.63
CA GLN A 14 1.99 1.08 -15.25
C GLN A 14 2.97 2.18 -15.66
N ALA A 15 2.50 3.33 -16.14
CA ALA A 15 3.35 4.47 -16.45
C ALA A 15 4.04 5.02 -15.18
N ILE A 16 3.27 5.23 -14.10
CA ILE A 16 3.82 5.63 -12.80
C ILE A 16 4.86 4.61 -12.31
N ALA A 17 4.56 3.32 -12.40
CA ALA A 17 5.49 2.27 -12.00
C ALA A 17 6.79 2.29 -12.82
N SER A 18 6.71 2.65 -14.10
CA SER A 18 7.89 2.80 -14.96
C SER A 18 8.77 3.98 -14.51
N ASP A 19 8.15 5.12 -14.19
CA ASP A 19 8.86 6.34 -13.76
C ASP A 19 9.57 6.15 -12.40
N LEU A 20 9.03 5.28 -11.54
CA LEU A 20 9.62 4.98 -10.24
C LEU A 20 10.80 3.99 -10.28
N LYS A 21 11.07 3.38 -11.43
CA LYS A 21 12.10 2.34 -11.54
C LYS A 21 13.49 2.86 -11.18
N GLU A 22 13.88 4.00 -11.72
CA GLU A 22 15.19 4.61 -11.48
C GLU A 22 15.35 5.05 -10.01
N PRO A 23 14.42 5.83 -9.41
CA PRO A 23 14.48 6.16 -7.99
C PRO A 23 14.58 4.96 -7.05
N VAL A 24 13.87 3.87 -7.36
CA VAL A 24 13.91 2.63 -6.57
C VAL A 24 15.29 1.97 -6.64
N GLU A 25 15.88 1.92 -7.83
CA GLU A 25 17.22 1.36 -8.03
C GLU A 25 18.29 2.20 -7.32
N GLU A 26 18.22 3.52 -7.44
CA GLU A 26 19.13 4.45 -6.75
C GLU A 26 18.99 4.38 -5.23
N ALA A 27 17.76 4.28 -4.70
CA ALA A 27 17.53 4.10 -3.27
C ALA A 27 18.14 2.80 -2.75
N ARG A 28 18.04 1.71 -3.52
CA ARG A 28 18.67 0.42 -3.18
C ARG A 28 20.19 0.53 -3.22
N ASN A 29 20.75 1.11 -4.28
CA ASN A 29 22.19 1.32 -4.42
C ASN A 29 22.75 2.14 -3.25
N LEU A 30 22.02 3.17 -2.81
CA LEU A 30 22.39 3.97 -1.65
C LEU A 30 22.34 3.14 -0.36
N ALA A 31 21.29 2.34 -0.14
CA ALA A 31 21.20 1.47 1.02
C ALA A 31 22.38 0.49 1.11
N GLU A 32 22.74 -0.14 -0.02
CA GLU A 32 23.88 -1.07 -0.10
C GLU A 32 25.22 -0.34 0.13
N LYS A 33 25.40 0.87 -0.42
CA LYS A 33 26.59 1.71 -0.15
C LYS A 33 26.74 2.08 1.33
N LEU A 34 25.62 2.21 2.05
CA LEU A 34 25.59 2.47 3.49
C LEU A 34 25.76 1.20 4.34
N GLY A 35 25.91 0.03 3.71
CA GLY A 35 26.06 -1.25 4.40
C GLY A 35 24.74 -1.82 4.94
N LEU A 36 23.60 -1.37 4.41
CA LEU A 36 22.28 -1.91 4.74
C LEU A 36 21.91 -3.03 3.77
N GLU A 37 21.20 -4.05 4.28
CA GLU A 37 20.69 -5.17 3.48
C GLU A 37 19.15 -5.20 3.54
N PRO A 38 18.45 -4.29 2.85
CA PRO A 38 17.00 -4.27 2.86
C PRO A 38 16.43 -5.50 2.13
N TYR A 39 15.29 -6.00 2.61
CA TYR A 39 14.54 -7.03 1.87
C TYR A 39 14.19 -6.54 0.46
N PRO A 40 14.06 -7.45 -0.53
CA PRO A 40 13.53 -7.09 -1.83
C PRO A 40 12.15 -6.43 -1.67
N VAL A 41 11.93 -5.28 -2.30
CA VAL A 41 10.68 -4.52 -2.17
C VAL A 41 9.83 -4.70 -3.43
N LYS A 42 8.55 -5.04 -3.26
CA LYS A 42 7.53 -5.03 -4.29
C LYS A 42 6.68 -3.78 -4.15
N TYR A 43 6.73 -2.92 -5.17
CA TYR A 43 5.96 -1.68 -5.21
C TYR A 43 4.62 -1.89 -5.93
N TRP A 44 3.55 -1.39 -5.33
CA TRP A 44 2.18 -1.46 -5.83
C TRP A 44 1.64 -0.04 -5.97
N ILE A 45 1.30 0.38 -7.18
CA ILE A 45 0.62 1.66 -7.41
C ILE A 45 -0.86 1.43 -7.24
N ILE A 46 -1.47 2.20 -6.35
CA ILE A 46 -2.87 2.05 -5.99
C ILE A 46 -3.61 3.39 -6.02
N ASP A 47 -4.89 3.34 -6.30
CA ASP A 47 -5.75 4.52 -6.25
C ASP A 47 -6.21 4.85 -4.83
N TYR A 48 -6.93 5.96 -4.69
CA TYR A 48 -7.45 6.43 -3.40
C TYR A 48 -8.43 5.44 -2.77
N ASP A 49 -9.26 4.77 -3.56
CA ASP A 49 -10.24 3.81 -3.05
C ASP A 49 -9.51 2.54 -2.56
N GLU A 50 -8.55 2.03 -3.34
CA GLU A 50 -7.69 0.90 -2.98
C GLU A 50 -6.85 1.16 -1.72
N MET A 51 -6.33 2.39 -1.55
CA MET A 51 -5.60 2.80 -0.34
C MET A 51 -6.52 2.77 0.90
N ASN A 52 -7.72 3.32 0.78
CA ASN A 52 -8.69 3.29 1.86
C ASN A 52 -9.10 1.86 2.23
N GLU A 53 -9.23 0.97 1.25
CA GLU A 53 -9.47 -0.46 1.51
C GLU A 53 -8.31 -1.07 2.30
N LEU A 54 -7.06 -0.87 1.89
CA LEU A 54 -5.89 -1.37 2.62
C LEU A 54 -5.83 -0.86 4.06
N ILE A 55 -6.10 0.44 4.28
CA ILE A 55 -6.16 1.03 5.62
C ILE A 55 -7.26 0.37 6.46
N ALA A 56 -8.45 0.16 5.89
CA ALA A 56 -9.56 -0.52 6.56
C ALA A 56 -9.19 -1.97 6.91
N TYR A 57 -8.40 -2.64 6.06
CA TYR A 57 -7.84 -3.97 6.29
C TYR A 57 -6.58 -3.98 7.20
N GLY A 58 -6.06 -2.82 7.58
CA GLY A 58 -4.91 -2.67 8.47
C GLY A 58 -3.57 -3.02 7.79
N GLY A 59 -3.48 -2.84 6.47
CA GLY A 59 -2.31 -3.14 5.65
C GLY A 59 -2.16 -4.61 5.25
N PHE A 60 -2.96 -5.53 5.81
CA PHE A 60 -2.83 -6.96 5.51
C PHE A 60 -3.61 -7.38 4.26
N GLN A 61 -2.95 -8.11 3.35
CA GLN A 61 -3.55 -8.68 2.14
C GLN A 61 -4.57 -9.79 2.44
N SER A 62 -4.41 -10.49 3.56
CA SER A 62 -5.34 -11.51 4.06
C SER A 62 -5.47 -11.42 5.58
N ARG A 63 -6.71 -11.47 6.08
CA ARG A 63 -6.99 -11.54 7.52
C ARG A 63 -7.32 -12.98 7.91
N TYR A 64 -6.58 -13.53 8.86
CA TYR A 64 -7.00 -14.79 9.50
C TYR A 64 -8.28 -14.53 10.31
N PRO A 65 -9.27 -15.44 10.29
CA PRO A 65 -10.52 -15.26 11.02
C PRO A 65 -10.25 -15.26 12.53
N HIS A 66 -10.49 -14.12 13.18
CA HIS A 66 -10.28 -13.94 14.61
C HIS A 66 -11.28 -12.95 15.21
N TRP A 67 -11.84 -13.27 16.38
CA TRP A 67 -12.89 -12.49 17.06
C TRP A 67 -12.47 -11.05 17.38
N ARG A 68 -11.15 -10.81 17.55
CA ARG A 68 -10.54 -9.48 17.71
C ARG A 68 -10.91 -8.52 16.58
N TRP A 69 -11.03 -9.02 15.35
CA TRP A 69 -11.39 -8.21 14.18
C TRP A 69 -12.85 -7.77 14.20
N GLY A 70 -13.75 -8.60 14.76
CA GLY A 70 -15.16 -8.23 14.95
C GLY A 70 -15.32 -7.09 15.96
N MET A 71 -14.57 -7.13 17.06
CA MET A 71 -14.54 -6.02 18.02
C MET A 71 -13.90 -4.74 17.44
N GLN A 72 -12.84 -4.89 16.64
CA GLN A 72 -12.20 -3.76 15.99
C GLN A 72 -13.12 -3.12 14.95
N TYR A 73 -13.86 -3.92 14.17
CA TYR A 73 -14.88 -3.44 13.24
C TYR A 73 -16.00 -2.68 13.95
N ASP A 74 -16.56 -3.22 15.04
CA ASP A 74 -17.61 -2.54 15.80
C ASP A 74 -17.09 -1.22 16.41
N LYS A 75 -15.83 -1.18 16.85
CA LYS A 75 -15.17 0.04 17.33
C LYS A 75 -14.96 1.07 16.22
N GLN A 76 -14.48 0.67 15.04
CA GLN A 76 -14.31 1.56 13.88
C GLN A 76 -15.65 2.11 13.37
N ARG A 77 -16.68 1.26 13.30
CA ARG A 77 -18.04 1.65 12.91
C ARG A 77 -18.64 2.68 13.87
N LYS A 78 -18.36 2.56 15.17
CA LYS A 78 -18.84 3.48 16.22
C LYS A 78 -18.01 4.76 16.32
N GLN A 79 -16.73 4.74 15.96
CA GLN A 79 -15.85 5.92 16.07
C GLN A 79 -15.99 6.91 14.90
N GLY A 80 -16.79 6.59 13.88
CA GLY A 80 -16.78 7.35 12.63
C GLY A 80 -15.45 7.14 11.91
N GLN A 81 -15.47 7.19 10.59
CA GLN A 81 -14.27 7.03 9.77
C GLN A 81 -13.13 7.88 10.34
N TYR A 82 -11.99 7.22 10.60
CA TYR A 82 -10.79 7.80 11.16
C TYR A 82 -10.57 9.22 10.63
N GLY A 83 -10.59 10.18 11.54
CA GLY A 83 -10.44 11.59 11.23
C GLY A 83 -9.15 11.88 10.45
N GLY A 84 -9.33 12.24 9.18
CA GLY A 84 -8.53 13.26 8.48
C GLY A 84 -7.09 12.94 8.07
N GLY A 85 -6.54 11.76 8.36
CA GLY A 85 -5.20 11.38 7.91
C GLY A 85 -5.22 10.77 6.50
N LYS A 86 -4.65 11.44 5.49
CA LYS A 86 -4.39 10.84 4.17
C LYS A 86 -3.08 10.06 4.22
N ALA A 87 -3.12 8.75 4.04
CA ALA A 87 -1.92 7.94 3.86
C ALA A 87 -1.47 8.02 2.40
N PHE A 88 -0.19 8.32 2.19
CA PHE A 88 0.42 8.31 0.85
C PHE A 88 1.11 6.98 0.55
N GLU A 89 1.54 6.27 1.59
CA GLU A 89 2.18 4.96 1.48
C GLU A 89 1.82 4.03 2.65
N ILE A 90 1.85 2.72 2.39
CA ILE A 90 1.81 1.65 3.39
C ILE A 90 2.92 0.66 3.06
N VAL A 91 3.74 0.28 4.05
CA VAL A 91 4.80 -0.72 3.88
C VAL A 91 4.61 -1.88 4.84
N ASN A 92 4.48 -3.08 4.28
CA ASN A 92 4.53 -4.34 5.03
C ASN A 92 5.95 -4.89 4.98
N ASN A 93 6.56 -5.06 6.15
CA ASN A 93 7.93 -5.54 6.30
C ASN A 93 8.03 -7.08 6.24
N ASP A 94 7.46 -7.68 5.21
CA ASP A 94 7.64 -9.10 4.87
C ASP A 94 8.94 -9.31 4.07
N ASN A 95 9.28 -10.57 3.74
CA ASN A 95 10.36 -10.89 2.81
C ASN A 95 9.78 -11.67 1.60
N PRO A 96 9.53 -11.00 0.44
CA PRO A 96 9.84 -9.61 0.12
C PRO A 96 8.92 -8.59 0.81
N ALA A 97 9.39 -7.36 1.01
CA ALA A 97 8.59 -6.27 1.55
C ALA A 97 7.57 -5.81 0.51
N HIS A 98 6.40 -5.34 0.96
CA HIS A 98 5.35 -4.86 0.07
C HIS A 98 5.06 -3.39 0.38
N ALA A 99 5.35 -2.50 -0.58
CA ALA A 99 5.11 -1.06 -0.48
C ALA A 99 3.95 -0.67 -1.41
N PHE A 100 2.90 -0.10 -0.84
CA PHE A 100 1.73 0.40 -1.56
C PHE A 100 1.81 1.92 -1.64
N LEU A 101 1.84 2.48 -2.84
CA LEU A 101 2.02 3.90 -3.11
C LEU A 101 0.74 4.46 -3.75
N GLN A 102 0.16 5.50 -3.15
CA GLN A 102 -1.02 6.13 -3.72
C GLN A 102 -0.66 6.94 -4.98
N GLU A 103 -1.36 6.73 -6.09
CA GLU A 103 -1.31 7.67 -7.20
C GLU A 103 -1.85 9.05 -6.76
N SER A 104 -1.25 10.11 -7.33
CA SER A 104 -1.54 11.51 -6.99
C SER A 104 -2.55 12.14 -7.93
#